data_AF-A0A317ZJB9-F1
#
_entry.id   AF-A0A317ZJB9-F1
#
_cell.length_a   1.000
_cell.length_b   1.000
_cell.length_c   1.000
_cell.angle_alpha   90.00
_cell.angle_beta   90.00
_cell.angle_gamma   90.00
#
_symmetry.space_group_name_H-M   'P 1'
#
loop_
_entity.id
_entity.type
_entity.pdbx_description
1 polymer ?
#
loop_
_entity_poly.entity_id
_entity_poly.type
_entity_poly.pdbx_seq_one_letter_code
_entity_poly.pdbx_strand_id
1 'polypeptide(L)'
;MSLPKNAYRSLLFEGRSTLQLAEVEAKLGVTKRHLINLIEAGQLNAVNISKMGSPRVHYRIPVESYEEFIAARLLADAGCSPLFEFPKPALENLYNRLKAHLKGGTDG
;
A
#
# COMPACT_ATOMS: atom_id res chain seq x y z
N MET A 1 -6.41 -1.14 -22.09
CA MET A 1 -5.12 -1.76 -21.75
C MET A 1 -5.28 -2.56 -20.48
N SER A 2 -5.11 -3.89 -20.52
CA SER A 2 -5.22 -4.75 -19.33
C SER A 2 -3.85 -4.82 -18.65
N LEU A 3 -3.74 -4.25 -17.45
CA LEU A 3 -2.53 -4.38 -16.63
C LEU A 3 -2.24 -5.85 -16.29
N PRO A 4 -0.99 -6.22 -16.00
CA PRO A 4 -0.65 -7.58 -15.59
C PRO A 4 -1.38 -7.91 -14.28
N LYS A 5 -2.39 -8.77 -14.38
CA LYS A 5 -3.24 -9.31 -13.30
C LYS A 5 -2.48 -9.83 -12.06
N ASN A 6 -1.15 -10.01 -12.16
CA ASN A 6 -0.33 -10.69 -11.16
C ASN A 6 0.23 -9.77 -10.06
N ALA A 7 0.47 -8.48 -10.30
CA ALA A 7 1.05 -7.58 -9.28
C ALA A 7 0.01 -7.14 -8.23
N TYR A 8 -1.27 -7.10 -8.61
CA TYR A 8 -2.37 -6.65 -7.75
C TYR A 8 -2.73 -7.69 -6.68
N ARG A 9 -2.69 -9.00 -7.02
CA ARG A 9 -3.11 -10.08 -6.13
C ARG A 9 -2.31 -10.19 -4.84
N SER A 10 -1.01 -9.93 -4.88
CA SER A 10 -0.16 -10.02 -3.67
C SER A 10 -0.51 -8.97 -2.62
N LEU A 11 -1.20 -7.89 -3.00
CA LEU A 11 -1.64 -6.82 -2.12
C LEU A 11 -3.06 -7.05 -1.58
N LEU A 12 -3.83 -7.97 -2.15
CA LEU A 12 -5.20 -8.24 -1.69
C LEU A 12 -5.25 -9.08 -0.41
N PHE A 13 -6.39 -8.95 0.28
CA PHE A 13 -6.75 -9.72 1.46
C PHE A 13 -7.99 -10.57 1.17
N GLU A 14 -7.79 -11.74 0.56
CA GLU A 14 -8.88 -12.62 0.15
C GLU A 14 -9.70 -13.13 1.35
N GLY A 15 -11.03 -13.15 1.20
CA GLY A 15 -11.95 -13.69 2.20
C GLY A 15 -12.10 -12.86 3.48
N ARG A 16 -11.57 -11.63 3.51
CA ARG A 16 -11.67 -10.71 4.64
C ARG A 16 -12.70 -9.63 4.36
N SER A 17 -13.39 -9.17 5.41
CA SER A 17 -14.32 -8.03 5.34
C SER A 17 -13.73 -6.77 5.94
N THR A 18 -12.91 -6.90 6.98
CA THR A 18 -12.23 -5.78 7.64
C THR A 18 -10.79 -6.12 7.98
N LEU A 19 -9.97 -5.08 8.05
CA LEU A 19 -8.52 -5.14 8.29
C LEU A 19 -8.16 -4.29 9.50
N GLN A 20 -7.17 -4.74 10.25
CA GLN A 20 -6.50 -3.94 11.26
C GLN A 20 -5.37 -3.13 10.64
N LEU A 21 -5.03 -1.99 11.25
CA LEU A 21 -3.87 -1.20 10.84
C LEU A 21 -2.57 -2.01 10.78
N ALA A 22 -2.35 -2.93 11.72
CA ALA A 22 -1.15 -3.77 11.74
C ALA A 22 -1.08 -4.74 10.54
N GLU A 23 -2.22 -5.24 10.06
CA GLU A 23 -2.28 -6.13 8.90
C GLU A 23 -1.93 -5.35 7.63
N VAL A 24 -2.48 -4.14 7.51
CA VAL A 24 -2.20 -3.22 6.40
C VAL A 24 -0.75 -2.74 6.43
N GLU A 25 -0.22 -2.46 7.61
CA GLU A 25 1.18 -2.10 7.85
C GLU A 25 2.13 -3.17 7.33
N ALA A 26 1.93 -4.42 7.76
CA ALA A 26 2.73 -5.55 7.33
C ALA A 26 2.64 -5.80 5.82
N LYS A 27 1.46 -5.58 5.22
CA LYS A 27 1.23 -5.80 3.80
C LYS A 27 1.85 -4.74 2.91
N LEU A 28 1.80 -3.47 3.34
CA LEU A 28 2.30 -2.33 2.57
C LEU A 28 3.73 -1.92 2.93
N GLY A 29 4.29 -2.42 4.03
CA GLY A 29 5.61 -2.04 4.52
C GLY A 29 5.70 -0.56 4.94
N VAL A 30 4.59 0.05 5.33
CA VAL A 30 4.52 1.42 5.85
C VAL A 30 4.43 1.42 7.37
N THR A 31 4.40 2.58 8.02
CA THR A 31 4.20 2.64 9.49
C THR A 31 2.73 2.88 9.84
N LYS A 32 2.28 2.45 11.03
CA LYS A 32 0.92 2.80 11.53
C LYS A 32 0.65 4.30 11.51
N ARG A 33 1.64 5.13 11.84
CA ARG A 33 1.49 6.60 11.84
C ARG A 33 1.18 7.11 10.44
N HIS A 34 1.83 6.57 9.41
CA HIS A 34 1.54 6.90 8.03
C HIS A 34 0.08 6.55 7.67
N LEU A 35 -0.39 5.35 8.03
CA LEU A 35 -1.78 4.94 7.79
C LEU A 35 -2.79 5.83 8.52
N ILE A 36 -2.51 6.24 9.75
CA ILE A 36 -3.36 7.17 10.50
C ILE A 36 -3.43 8.52 9.80
N ASN A 37 -2.30 9.06 9.35
CA ASN A 37 -2.28 10.33 8.61
C ASN A 37 -3.10 10.24 7.32
N LEU A 38 -3.08 9.10 6.63
CA LEU A 38 -3.90 8.87 5.43
C LEU A 38 -5.40 8.85 5.76
N ILE A 39 -5.78 8.27 6.90
CA ILE A 39 -7.17 8.26 7.37
C ILE A 39 -7.61 9.67 7.77
N GLU A 40 -6.80 10.39 8.54
CA GLU A 40 -7.07 11.76 8.98
C GLU A 40 -7.15 12.74 7.80
N ALA A 41 -6.37 12.50 6.74
CA ALA A 41 -6.42 13.26 5.49
C ALA A 41 -7.61 12.88 4.57
N GLY A 42 -8.45 11.92 4.97
CA GLY A 42 -9.58 11.44 4.16
C GLY A 42 -9.16 10.64 2.92
N GLN A 43 -7.90 10.22 2.84
CA GLN A 43 -7.37 9.47 1.70
C GLN A 43 -7.56 7.96 1.84
N LEU A 44 -7.79 7.46 3.06
CA LEU A 44 -8.06 6.07 3.35
C LEU A 44 -9.27 5.98 4.30
N ASN A 45 -10.34 5.35 3.84
CA ASN A 45 -11.54 5.20 4.66
C ASN A 45 -11.34 4.13 5.75
N ALA A 46 -11.68 4.49 6.98
CA ALA A 46 -11.62 3.59 8.12
C ALA A 46 -12.68 3.95 9.16
N VAL A 47 -13.13 2.95 9.91
CA VAL A 47 -14.04 3.11 11.05
C VAL A 47 -13.22 3.19 12.33
N ASN A 48 -13.35 4.29 13.07
CA ASN A 48 -12.81 4.37 14.41
C ASN A 48 -13.67 3.56 15.38
N ILE A 49 -13.09 2.50 15.96
CA ILE A 49 -13.73 1.62 16.93
C ILE A 49 -13.23 1.88 18.36
N SER A 50 -12.52 2.99 18.60
CA SER A 50 -12.10 3.38 19.95
C SER A 50 -13.32 3.69 20.82
N LYS A 51 -13.31 3.21 22.06
CA LYS A 51 -14.27 3.66 23.07
C LYS A 51 -14.12 5.17 23.30
N MET A 52 -15.25 5.85 23.52
CA MET A 52 -15.26 7.28 23.85
C MET A 52 -14.36 7.55 25.06
N GLY A 53 -13.42 8.49 24.94
CA GLY A 53 -12.45 8.83 25.98
C GLY A 53 -11.19 7.94 26.05
N SER A 54 -11.03 6.96 25.15
CA SER A 54 -9.78 6.20 25.04
C SER A 54 -8.64 7.08 24.48
N PRO A 55 -7.45 7.09 25.11
CA PRO A 55 -6.27 7.78 24.56
C PRO A 55 -5.69 7.06 23.33
N ARG A 56 -6.06 5.80 23.11
CA ARG A 56 -5.60 4.99 21.98
C ARG A 56 -6.69 4.89 20.93
N VAL A 57 -6.38 5.36 19.73
CA VAL A 57 -7.25 5.27 18.56
C VAL A 57 -7.11 3.88 17.94
N HIS A 58 -8.25 3.25 17.63
CA HIS A 58 -8.30 1.94 17.01
C HIS A 58 -9.13 2.04 15.74
N TYR A 59 -8.52 1.80 14.59
CA TYR A 59 -9.19 1.83 13.30
C TYR A 59 -9.41 0.43 12.74
N ARG A 60 -10.56 0.25 12.08
CA ARG A 60 -10.86 -0.89 11.21
C ARG A 60 -11.04 -0.38 9.79
N ILE A 61 -10.29 -0.94 8.85
CA ILE A 61 -10.36 -0.58 7.44
C ILE A 61 -11.24 -1.62 6.75
N PRO A 62 -12.38 -1.25 6.14
CA PRO A 62 -13.12 -2.16 5.26
C PRO A 62 -12.21 -2.62 4.11
N VAL A 63 -12.27 -3.90 3.76
CA VAL A 63 -11.43 -4.44 2.67
C VAL A 63 -11.69 -3.69 1.36
N GLU A 64 -12.94 -3.39 1.04
CA GLU A 64 -13.32 -2.62 -0.15
C GLU A 64 -12.63 -1.24 -0.18
N SER A 65 -12.62 -0.53 0.95
CA SER A 65 -11.93 0.77 1.06
C SER A 65 -10.42 0.65 0.88
N TYR A 66 -9.82 -0.44 1.34
CA TYR A 66 -8.39 -0.71 1.10
C TYR A 66 -8.13 -1.02 -0.38
N GLU A 67 -8.96 -1.85 -1.01
CA GLU A 67 -8.82 -2.23 -2.41
C GLU A 67 -8.99 -1.02 -3.33
N GLU A 68 -9.96 -0.16 -3.05
CA GLU A 68 -10.15 1.13 -3.72
C GLU A 68 -8.93 2.04 -3.56
N PHE A 69 -8.40 2.15 -2.34
CA PHE A 69 -7.19 2.93 -2.06
C PHE A 69 -5.98 2.46 -2.87
N ILE A 70 -5.77 1.14 -2.94
CA ILE A 70 -4.67 0.54 -3.69
C ILE A 70 -4.89 0.67 -5.20
N ALA A 71 -6.11 0.42 -5.67
CA ALA A 71 -6.47 0.62 -7.06
C ALA A 71 -6.25 2.07 -7.49
N ALA A 72 -6.71 3.05 -6.70
CA ALA A 72 -6.52 4.46 -7.01
C ALA A 72 -5.05 4.84 -7.14
N ARG A 73 -4.18 4.38 -6.22
CA ARG A 73 -2.74 4.69 -6.27
C ARG A 73 -2.01 3.97 -7.40
N LEU A 74 -2.29 2.69 -7.61
CA LEU A 74 -1.63 1.91 -8.68
C LEU A 74 -2.13 2.29 -10.07
N LEU A 75 -3.42 2.62 -10.21
CA LEU A 75 -4.01 2.99 -11.50
C LEU A 75 -3.76 4.45 -11.86
N ALA A 76 -3.71 5.36 -10.88
CA ALA A 76 -3.29 6.74 -11.13
C ALA A 76 -1.84 6.82 -11.62
N ASP A 77 -0.96 5.94 -11.12
CA ASP A 77 0.43 5.87 -11.56
C ASP A 77 0.63 5.09 -12.88
N ALA A 78 -0.29 4.23 -13.30
CA ALA A 78 -0.10 3.42 -14.51
C ALA A 78 0.01 4.24 -15.82
N GLY A 79 -0.48 5.49 -15.83
CA GLY A 79 -0.35 6.41 -16.96
C GLY A 79 0.59 7.60 -16.72
N CYS A 80 0.94 7.89 -15.47
CA CYS A 80 1.69 9.10 -15.08
C CYS A 80 2.94 8.82 -14.25
N SER A 81 3.33 7.55 -14.05
CA SER A 81 4.58 7.29 -13.36
C SER A 81 5.73 7.88 -14.18
N PRO A 82 6.57 8.76 -13.60
CA PRO A 82 7.67 9.39 -14.33
C PRO A 82 8.62 8.35 -14.92
N LEU A 83 8.62 7.13 -14.38
CA LEU A 83 9.34 5.97 -14.90
C LEU A 83 9.03 5.65 -16.37
N PHE A 84 7.84 5.94 -16.89
CA PHE A 84 7.51 5.72 -18.31
C PHE A 84 8.26 6.67 -19.26
N GLU A 85 8.73 7.81 -18.76
CA GLU A 85 9.52 8.78 -19.53
C GLU A 85 11.01 8.39 -19.62
N PHE A 86 11.45 7.42 -18.80
CA PHE A 86 12.85 7.00 -18.80
C PHE A 86 13.16 6.01 -19.92
N PRO A 87 14.35 6.09 -20.54
CA PRO A 87 14.84 5.08 -21.46
C PRO A 87 14.87 3.69 -20.79
N LYS A 88 14.45 2.64 -21.51
CA LYS A 88 14.46 1.25 -21.03
C LYS A 88 15.77 0.82 -20.34
N PRO A 89 16.98 1.17 -20.83
CA PRO A 89 18.23 0.80 -20.17
C PRO A 89 18.38 1.41 -18.76
N ALA A 90 17.85 2.62 -18.54
CA ALA A 90 17.87 3.26 -17.23
C ALA A 90 16.94 2.55 -16.25
N LEU A 91 15.77 2.12 -16.72
CA LEU A 91 14.81 1.34 -15.91
C LEU A 91 15.36 -0.03 -15.53
N GLU A 92 16.04 -0.72 -16.46
CA GLU A 92 16.69 -2.01 -16.15
C GLU A 92 17.78 -1.86 -15.10
N ASN A 93 18.61 -0.81 -15.20
CA ASN A 93 19.61 -0.51 -14.19
C ASN A 93 18.99 -0.17 -12.83
N LEU A 94 17.91 0.61 -12.81
CA LEU A 94 17.16 0.94 -11.60
C LEU A 94 16.60 -0.34 -10.96
N TYR A 95 15.96 -1.20 -11.75
CA TYR A 95 15.41 -2.48 -11.29
C TYR A 95 16.49 -3.39 -10.71
N ASN A 96 17.64 -3.51 -11.38
CA ASN A 96 18.75 -4.32 -10.90
C ASN A 96 19.32 -3.79 -9.57
N ARG A 97 19.42 -2.47 -9.41
CA ARG A 97 19.84 -1.84 -8.14
C ARG A 97 18.84 -2.07 -7.01
N LEU A 98 17.55 -1.88 -7.29
CA LEU A 98 16.48 -2.14 -6.32
C LEU A 98 16.46 -3.61 -5.90
N LYS A 99 16.56 -4.52 -6.86
CA LYS A 99 16.62 -5.97 -6.61
C LYS A 99 17.83 -6.37 -5.76
N ALA A 100 19.00 -5.77 -6.01
CA ALA A 100 20.19 -6.01 -5.22
C ALA A 100 20.03 -5.48 -3.78
N HIS A 101 19.46 -4.28 -3.62
CA HIS A 101 19.21 -3.68 -2.32
C HIS A 101 18.23 -4.49 -1.48
N LEU A 102 17.14 -4.97 -2.08
CA LEU A 102 16.14 -5.82 -1.42
C LEU A 102 16.69 -7.21 -1.04
N LYS A 103 17.67 -7.73 -1.78
CA LYS A 103 18.34 -9.00 -1.45
C LYS A 103 19.43 -8.87 -0.38
N GLY A 104 20.00 -7.68 -0.20
CA GLY A 104 21.06 -7.43 0.77
C GLY A 104 20.58 -7.05 2.17
N GLY A 105 19.27 -7.08 2.44
CA GLY A 105 18.67 -6.67 3.72
C GLY A 105 18.40 -7.79 4.73
N THR A 106 18.84 -9.02 4.46
CA THR A 106 18.77 -10.15 5.41
C THR A 106 20.17 -10.48 5.91
N ASP A 107 20.76 -9.60 6.71
CA ASP A 107 21.85 -9.91 7.64
C ASP A 107 21.85 -8.79 8.70
N GLY A 108 21.30 -9.11 9.87
CA GLY A 108 21.13 -8.21 11.01
C GLY A 108 20.31 -8.86 12.10
#